data_AF-A0A2K6R565-F1
#
_entry.id   AF-A0A2K6R565-F1
#
_cell.length_a   1.000
_cell.length_b   1.000
_cell.length_c   1.000
_cell.angle_alpha   90.00
_cell.angle_beta   90.00
_cell.angle_gamma   90.00
#
_symmetry.space_group_name_H-M   'P 1'
#
loop_
_entity.id
_entity.type
_entity.pdbx_description
1 polymer ?
#
loop_
_entity_poly.entity_id
_entity_poly.type
_entity_poly.pdbx_seq_one_letter_code
_entity_poly.pdbx_strand_id
1 'polypeptide(L)'
;QRSLAEITELIHTALLVHRGIVNLNELQSSDGPLKDMQFGNKIAILSGDFLLANACNGLALLQNTKVVELLASALMDLIQGVYHENSTSKESYITDDIGISTWKEQTFLSHGALLAKSCQAAMELAKHDAEVQDMAFQYGKHMAMSHKINSDVQPFIKEKTSDSMTFNLNSAPVVLHQEFLGRDLWIKQIGEAQEKGRLDYAK
;
A
#
# COMPACT_ATOMS: atom_id res chain seq x y z
N GLN A 1 -16.56 -16.22 -11.41
CA GLN A 1 -15.33 -15.39 -11.44
C GLN A 1 -15.63 -13.89 -11.51
N ARG A 2 -16.55 -13.40 -12.37
CA ARG A 2 -16.94 -11.97 -12.43
C ARG A 2 -17.27 -11.36 -11.06
N SER A 3 -18.14 -12.00 -10.28
CA SER A 3 -18.52 -11.49 -8.95
C SER A 3 -17.35 -11.37 -7.98
N LEU A 4 -16.38 -12.30 -8.01
CA LEU A 4 -15.18 -12.21 -7.17
C LEU A 4 -14.27 -11.05 -7.58
N ALA A 5 -14.16 -10.78 -8.89
CA ALA A 5 -13.41 -9.63 -9.39
C ALA A 5 -14.07 -8.32 -8.95
N GLU A 6 -15.39 -8.21 -9.05
CA GLU A 6 -16.16 -7.05 -8.56
C GLU A 6 -15.97 -6.85 -7.05
N ILE A 7 -16.04 -7.92 -6.26
CA ILE A 7 -15.76 -7.87 -4.81
C ILE A 7 -14.33 -7.41 -4.51
N THR A 8 -13.34 -7.95 -5.22
CA THR A 8 -11.93 -7.58 -5.05
C THR A 8 -11.73 -6.09 -5.32
N GLU A 9 -12.33 -5.58 -6.39
CA GLU A 9 -12.24 -4.17 -6.76
C GLU A 9 -12.96 -3.26 -5.75
N LEU A 10 -14.11 -3.69 -5.20
CA LEU A 10 -14.80 -2.95 -4.14
C LEU A 10 -13.93 -2.83 -2.88
N ILE A 11 -13.24 -3.91 -2.47
CA ILE A 11 -12.31 -3.89 -1.33
C ILE A 11 -11.13 -2.95 -1.63
N HIS A 12 -10.53 -3.06 -2.82
CA HIS A 12 -9.42 -2.21 -3.23
C HIS A 12 -9.83 -0.73 -3.24
N THR A 13 -10.97 -0.41 -3.84
CA THR A 13 -11.51 0.94 -3.93
C THR A 13 -11.85 1.50 -2.53
N ALA A 14 -12.45 0.70 -1.65
CA ALA A 14 -12.71 1.11 -0.27
C ALA A 14 -11.42 1.53 0.44
N LEU A 15 -10.36 0.73 0.29
CA LEU A 15 -9.05 1.04 0.86
C LEU A 15 -8.45 2.33 0.27
N LEU A 16 -8.54 2.54 -1.04
CA LEU A 16 -8.06 3.77 -1.68
C LEU A 16 -8.80 5.01 -1.16
N VAL A 17 -10.13 4.93 -1.01
CA VAL A 17 -10.93 6.03 -0.46
C VAL A 17 -10.53 6.32 0.98
N HIS A 18 -10.38 5.29 1.83
CA HIS A 18 -9.95 5.47 3.22
C HIS A 18 -8.52 6.01 3.34
N ARG A 19 -7.60 5.62 2.46
CA ARG A 19 -6.23 6.18 2.41
C ARG A 19 -6.19 7.63 1.95
N GLY A 20 -7.25 8.13 1.31
CA GLY A 20 -7.39 9.53 0.93
C GLY A 20 -7.78 10.48 2.08
N ILE A 21 -8.04 9.96 3.29
CA ILE A 21 -8.38 10.78 4.46
C ILE A 21 -7.15 11.56 4.93
N VAL A 22 -7.27 12.88 5.03
CA VAL A 22 -6.17 13.78 5.39
C VAL A 22 -6.13 14.12 6.88
N ASN A 23 -4.93 14.36 7.42
CA ASN A 23 -4.75 14.89 8.77
C ASN A 23 -5.09 16.39 8.82
N LEU A 24 -6.19 16.74 9.49
CA LEU A 24 -6.66 18.12 9.56
C LEU A 24 -5.72 19.06 10.31
N ASN A 25 -4.83 18.53 11.16
CA ASN A 25 -3.85 19.32 11.90
C ASN A 25 -2.65 19.76 11.05
N GLU A 26 -2.46 19.15 9.88
CA GLU A 26 -1.35 19.41 8.95
C GLU A 26 -1.80 20.23 7.73
N LEU A 27 -3.04 20.73 7.72
CA LEU A 27 -3.57 21.52 6.61
C LEU A 27 -2.82 22.84 6.46
N GLN A 28 -2.43 23.14 5.23
CA GLN A 28 -1.90 24.42 4.82
C GLN A 28 -3.02 25.33 4.31
N SER A 29 -2.75 26.64 4.25
CA SER A 29 -3.72 27.62 3.72
C SER A 29 -4.08 27.38 2.25
N SER A 30 -3.23 26.69 1.50
CA SER A 30 -3.46 26.27 0.11
C SER A 30 -4.43 25.10 -0.04
N ASP A 31 -4.67 24.33 1.02
CA ASP A 31 -5.50 23.12 0.97
C ASP A 31 -7.01 23.44 1.01
N GLY A 32 -7.38 24.71 1.11
CA GLY A 32 -8.77 25.16 1.12
C GLY A 32 -9.41 25.18 2.51
N PRO A 33 -10.72 25.44 2.59
CA PRO A 33 -11.38 25.66 3.87
C PRO A 33 -11.42 24.39 4.73
N LEU A 34 -11.07 24.52 6.02
CA LEU A 34 -11.12 23.43 7.00
C LEU A 34 -12.48 22.69 7.00
N LYS A 35 -13.57 23.44 6.85
CA LYS A 35 -14.93 22.88 6.83
C LYS A 35 -15.16 21.94 5.64
N ASP A 36 -14.60 22.27 4.48
CA ASP A 36 -14.74 21.47 3.26
C ASP A 36 -13.91 20.20 3.38
N MET A 37 -12.69 20.29 3.92
CA MET A 37 -11.85 19.13 4.23
C MET A 37 -12.49 18.19 5.26
N GLN A 38 -13.08 18.73 6.32
CA GLN A 38 -13.85 17.94 7.29
C GLN A 38 -15.04 17.23 6.66
N PHE A 39 -15.75 17.90 5.74
CA PHE A 39 -16.85 17.30 5.02
C PHE A 39 -16.36 16.19 4.07
N GLY A 40 -15.30 16.44 3.31
CA GLY A 40 -14.64 15.46 2.44
C GLY A 40 -14.23 14.21 3.21
N ASN A 41 -13.55 14.36 4.35
CA ASN A 41 -13.17 13.24 5.21
C ASN A 41 -14.38 12.42 5.68
N LYS A 42 -15.49 13.07 6.05
CA LYS A 42 -16.73 12.35 6.44
C LYS A 42 -17.31 11.54 5.28
N ILE A 43 -17.34 12.11 4.08
CA ILE A 43 -17.81 11.42 2.87
C ILE A 43 -16.88 10.25 2.51
N ALA A 44 -15.56 10.43 2.62
CA ALA A 44 -14.59 9.38 2.36
C ALA A 44 -14.77 8.17 3.30
N ILE A 45 -14.92 8.43 4.62
CA ILE A 45 -15.18 7.37 5.60
C ILE A 45 -16.44 6.57 5.23
N LEU A 46 -17.58 7.27 5.04
CA LEU A 46 -18.86 6.63 4.74
C LEU A 46 -18.85 5.89 3.39
N SER A 47 -18.16 6.44 2.39
CA SER A 47 -18.08 5.81 1.07
C SER A 47 -17.24 4.54 1.10
N GLY A 48 -16.10 4.56 1.81
CA GLY A 48 -15.29 3.36 2.00
C GLY A 48 -16.03 2.28 2.79
N ASP A 49 -16.75 2.65 3.85
CA ASP A 49 -17.56 1.72 4.64
C ASP A 49 -18.70 1.10 3.80
N PHE A 50 -19.35 1.90 2.97
CA PHE A 50 -20.39 1.43 2.05
C PHE A 50 -19.84 0.45 1.01
N LEU A 51 -18.68 0.73 0.41
CA LEU A 51 -18.04 -0.17 -0.55
C LEU A 51 -17.65 -1.50 0.12
N LEU A 52 -17.09 -1.44 1.32
CA LEU A 52 -16.71 -2.64 2.08
C LEU A 52 -17.93 -3.47 2.48
N ALA A 53 -19.04 -2.83 2.90
CA ALA A 53 -20.28 -3.52 3.20
C ALA A 53 -20.85 -4.25 1.97
N ASN A 54 -20.79 -3.62 0.79
CA ASN A 54 -21.19 -4.26 -0.47
C ASN A 54 -20.27 -5.44 -0.83
N ALA A 55 -18.96 -5.31 -0.63
CA ALA A 55 -18.02 -6.41 -0.83
C ALA A 55 -18.35 -7.59 0.10
N CYS A 56 -18.62 -7.34 1.38
CA CYS A 56 -19.03 -8.36 2.35
C CYS A 56 -20.34 -9.06 1.94
N ASN A 57 -21.34 -8.30 1.48
CA ASN A 57 -22.57 -8.87 0.95
C ASN A 57 -22.29 -9.75 -0.28
N GLY A 58 -21.46 -9.28 -1.21
CA GLY A 58 -21.02 -10.05 -2.36
C GLY A 58 -20.32 -11.36 -1.97
N LEU A 59 -19.41 -11.31 -0.99
CA LEU A 59 -18.72 -12.49 -0.46
C LEU A 59 -19.70 -13.51 0.13
N ALA A 60 -20.69 -13.06 0.90
CA ALA A 60 -21.72 -13.93 1.45
C ALA A 60 -22.55 -14.62 0.36
N LEU A 61 -22.87 -13.89 -0.72
CA LEU A 61 -23.61 -14.43 -1.87
C LEU A 61 -22.84 -15.48 -2.68
N LEU A 62 -21.50 -15.53 -2.58
CA LEU A 62 -20.70 -16.59 -3.20
C LEU A 62 -20.91 -17.96 -2.53
N GLN A 63 -21.41 -17.99 -1.28
CA GLN A 63 -21.67 -19.20 -0.50
C GLN A 63 -20.46 -20.16 -0.43
N ASN A 64 -19.24 -19.62 -0.44
CA ASN A 64 -18.00 -20.36 -0.29
C ASN A 64 -17.19 -19.77 0.87
N THR A 65 -17.20 -20.46 2.02
CA THR A 65 -16.53 -19.99 3.24
C THR A 65 -15.02 -19.87 3.09
N LYS A 66 -14.39 -20.75 2.30
CA LYS A 66 -12.95 -20.69 2.00
C LYS A 66 -12.58 -19.38 1.30
N VAL A 67 -13.39 -18.95 0.34
CA VAL A 67 -13.21 -17.68 -0.37
C VAL A 67 -13.44 -16.49 0.54
N VAL A 68 -14.46 -16.55 1.40
CA VAL A 68 -14.71 -15.52 2.43
C VAL A 68 -13.49 -15.38 3.34
N GLU A 69 -12.93 -16.49 3.83
CA GLU A 69 -11.73 -16.51 4.68
C GLU A 69 -10.50 -15.94 3.97
N LEU A 70 -10.27 -16.32 2.70
CA LEU A 70 -9.16 -15.79 1.91
C LEU A 70 -9.25 -14.27 1.77
N LEU A 71 -10.41 -13.72 1.39
CA LEU A 71 -10.55 -12.28 1.18
C LEU A 71 -10.59 -11.49 2.50
N ALA A 72 -11.17 -12.05 3.56
CA ALA A 72 -11.12 -11.45 4.90
C ALA A 72 -9.67 -11.39 5.42
N SER A 73 -8.89 -12.46 5.22
CA SER A 73 -7.47 -12.45 5.60
C SER A 73 -6.65 -11.51 4.71
N ALA A 74 -7.04 -11.30 3.45
CA ALA A 74 -6.39 -10.30 2.58
C ALA A 74 -6.62 -8.88 3.08
N LEU A 75 -7.83 -8.58 3.54
CA LEU A 75 -8.16 -7.30 4.17
C LEU A 75 -7.36 -7.07 5.46
N MET A 76 -7.21 -8.11 6.29
CA MET A 76 -6.41 -8.03 7.51
C MET A 76 -4.93 -7.73 7.20
N ASP A 77 -4.35 -8.44 6.23
CA ASP A 77 -2.98 -8.18 5.76
C ASP A 77 -2.82 -6.74 5.27
N LEU A 78 -3.77 -6.25 4.46
CA LEU A 78 -3.76 -4.87 3.97
C LEU A 78 -3.76 -3.84 5.10
N ILE A 79 -4.65 -4.01 6.08
CA ILE A 79 -4.74 -3.10 7.23
C ILE A 79 -3.44 -3.12 8.04
N GLN A 80 -2.87 -4.31 8.26
CA GLN A 80 -1.58 -4.44 8.93
C GLN A 80 -0.46 -3.74 8.15
N GLY A 81 -0.42 -3.91 6.82
CA GLY A 81 0.55 -3.23 5.96
C GLY A 81 0.42 -1.71 6.03
N VAL A 82 -0.80 -1.17 5.96
CA VAL A 82 -1.06 0.27 6.11
C VAL A 82 -0.67 0.79 7.50
N TYR A 83 -0.86 -0.01 8.55
CA TYR A 83 -0.41 0.37 9.88
C TYR A 83 1.11 0.50 9.93
N HIS A 84 1.84 -0.44 9.34
CA HIS A 84 3.30 -0.36 9.26
C HIS A 84 3.78 0.88 8.50
N GLU A 85 3.19 1.17 7.34
CA GLU A 85 3.51 2.38 6.55
C GLU A 85 3.21 3.70 7.28
N ASN A 86 2.21 3.73 8.15
CA ASN A 86 1.81 4.94 8.89
C ASN A 86 2.47 5.05 10.28
N SER A 87 2.94 3.94 10.86
CA SER A 87 3.64 3.94 12.14
C SER A 87 5.03 4.54 12.03
N THR A 88 5.66 4.38 10.87
CA THR A 88 6.99 4.88 10.53
C THR A 88 7.06 6.40 10.37
N SER A 89 5.92 7.10 10.26
CA SER A 89 5.89 8.57 10.19
C SER A 89 5.87 9.27 11.57
N LYS A 90 5.74 8.53 12.68
CA LYS A 90 5.51 9.11 14.03
C LYS A 90 6.69 9.02 14.99
N GLU A 91 7.73 8.26 14.68
CA GLU A 91 8.94 8.20 15.51
C GLU A 91 9.98 9.20 15.00
N SER A 92 10.70 9.83 15.93
CA SER A 92 11.65 10.95 15.75
C SER A 92 12.88 10.66 14.85
N TYR A 93 12.83 9.63 14.01
CA TYR A 93 13.92 9.20 13.16
C TYR A 93 13.67 9.61 11.71
N ILE A 94 14.72 10.08 11.04
CA ILE A 94 14.64 10.58 9.66
C ILE A 94 14.26 9.46 8.68
N THR A 95 14.58 8.20 9.00
CA THR A 95 14.19 6.97 8.28
C THR A 95 14.13 5.79 9.24
N ASP A 96 13.46 4.71 8.85
CA ASP A 96 13.49 3.45 9.61
C ASP A 96 14.76 2.64 9.30
N ASP A 97 15.21 1.83 10.26
CA ASP A 97 16.22 0.82 10.01
C ASP A 97 15.60 -0.47 9.46
N ILE A 98 14.93 -0.37 8.31
CA ILE A 98 14.37 -1.53 7.62
C ILE A 98 15.36 -2.08 6.58
N GLY A 99 15.54 -3.40 6.57
CA GLY A 99 16.23 -4.12 5.50
C GLY A 99 15.27 -4.56 4.39
N ILE A 100 15.82 -5.06 3.29
CA ILE A 100 15.03 -5.48 2.12
C ILE A 100 14.04 -6.62 2.43
N SER A 101 14.34 -7.46 3.42
CA SER A 101 13.42 -8.52 3.87
C SER A 101 12.16 -7.93 4.49
N THR A 102 12.30 -6.96 5.39
CA THR A 102 11.19 -6.27 6.04
C THR A 102 10.39 -5.46 5.04
N TRP A 103 11.07 -4.77 4.11
CA TRP A 103 10.42 -4.07 3.01
C TRP A 103 9.56 -5.01 2.14
N LYS A 104 10.07 -6.20 1.79
CA LYS A 104 9.32 -7.20 1.01
C LYS A 104 8.07 -7.67 1.75
N GLU A 105 8.18 -7.91 3.05
CA GLU A 105 7.04 -8.35 3.88
C GLU A 105 5.98 -7.25 3.98
N GLN A 106 6.37 -6.04 4.38
CA GLN A 106 5.46 -4.90 4.49
C GLN A 106 4.79 -4.56 3.15
N THR A 107 5.56 -4.58 2.06
CA THR A 107 5.06 -4.36 0.70
C THR A 107 4.08 -5.45 0.28
N PHE A 108 4.34 -6.71 0.61
CA PHE A 108 3.40 -7.78 0.32
C PHE A 108 2.08 -7.54 1.06
N LEU A 109 2.13 -7.19 2.35
CA LEU A 109 0.95 -6.89 3.14
C LEU A 109 0.15 -5.71 2.59
N SER A 110 0.79 -4.57 2.32
CA SER A 110 0.10 -3.33 1.94
C SER A 110 -0.29 -3.25 0.46
N HIS A 111 0.37 -4.00 -0.43
CA HIS A 111 0.19 -3.88 -1.88
C HIS A 111 -0.12 -5.21 -2.58
N GLY A 112 0.37 -6.34 -2.08
CA GLY A 112 0.29 -7.64 -2.76
C GLY A 112 -0.77 -8.61 -2.28
N ALA A 113 -1.15 -8.55 -1.00
CA ALA A 113 -1.96 -9.55 -0.34
C ALA A 113 -3.33 -9.74 -1.00
N LEU A 114 -4.00 -8.63 -1.34
CA LEU A 114 -5.31 -8.67 -2.01
C LEU A 114 -5.25 -9.35 -3.36
N LEU A 115 -4.31 -8.96 -4.23
CA LEU A 115 -4.20 -9.58 -5.56
C LEU A 115 -3.85 -11.07 -5.46
N ALA A 116 -2.88 -11.42 -4.62
CA ALA A 116 -2.45 -12.80 -4.42
C ALA A 116 -3.61 -13.70 -3.94
N LYS A 117 -4.31 -13.28 -2.88
CA LYS A 117 -5.43 -14.05 -2.30
C LYS A 117 -6.66 -14.05 -3.20
N SER A 118 -6.90 -13.00 -3.99
CA SER A 118 -7.96 -13.00 -5.02
C SER A 118 -7.68 -13.97 -6.15
N CYS A 119 -6.43 -14.07 -6.62
CA CYS A 119 -6.04 -15.10 -7.60
C CYS A 119 -6.24 -16.51 -7.04
N GLN A 120 -5.83 -16.75 -5.80
CA GLN A 120 -6.06 -18.01 -5.09
C GLN A 120 -7.56 -18.34 -4.97
N ALA A 121 -8.36 -17.37 -4.52
CA ALA A 121 -9.80 -17.52 -4.36
C ALA A 121 -10.51 -17.78 -5.71
N ALA A 122 -9.99 -17.25 -6.81
CA ALA A 122 -10.54 -17.53 -8.14
C ALA A 122 -10.35 -19.00 -8.55
N MET A 123 -9.22 -19.62 -8.16
CA MET A 123 -8.97 -21.05 -8.38
C MET A 123 -9.79 -21.93 -7.44
N GLU A 124 -9.97 -21.51 -6.19
CA GLU A 124 -10.87 -22.16 -5.22
C GLU A 124 -12.32 -22.18 -5.74
N LEU A 125 -12.84 -21.06 -6.24
CA LEU A 125 -14.19 -21.01 -6.84
C LEU A 125 -14.33 -21.90 -8.08
N ALA A 126 -13.24 -22.10 -8.82
CA ALA A 126 -13.17 -22.98 -9.98
C ALA A 126 -12.98 -24.46 -9.58
N LYS A 127 -12.86 -24.77 -8.29
CA LYS A 127 -12.66 -26.12 -7.73
C LYS A 127 -11.37 -26.79 -8.23
N HIS A 128 -10.32 -26.01 -8.45
CA HIS A 128 -8.98 -26.54 -8.69
C HIS A 128 -8.34 -27.01 -7.39
N ASP A 129 -7.38 -27.92 -7.50
CA ASP A 129 -6.63 -28.45 -6.36
C ASP A 129 -5.74 -27.39 -5.68
N ALA A 130 -5.19 -27.77 -4.52
CA ALA A 130 -4.36 -26.89 -3.71
C ALA A 130 -3.06 -26.44 -4.41
N GLU A 131 -2.51 -27.22 -5.33
CA GLU A 131 -1.29 -26.88 -6.06
C GLU A 131 -1.56 -25.75 -7.03
N VAL A 132 -2.66 -25.83 -7.80
CA VAL A 132 -3.08 -24.76 -8.71
C VAL A 132 -3.49 -23.50 -7.96
N GLN A 133 -4.13 -23.64 -6.81
CA GLN A 133 -4.46 -22.50 -5.94
C GLN A 133 -3.19 -21.79 -5.44
N ASP A 134 -2.17 -22.52 -4.98
CA ASP A 134 -0.89 -21.93 -4.56
C ASP A 134 -0.17 -21.27 -5.74
N MET A 135 -0.13 -21.90 -6.91
CA MET A 135 0.45 -21.28 -8.10
C MET A 135 -0.22 -19.94 -8.45
N ALA A 136 -1.54 -19.85 -8.35
CA ALA A 136 -2.26 -18.61 -8.57
C ALA A 136 -1.97 -17.54 -7.49
N PHE A 137 -1.81 -17.95 -6.23
CA PHE A 137 -1.35 -17.07 -5.16
C PHE A 137 0.04 -16.50 -5.46
N GLN A 138 1.01 -17.36 -5.82
CA GLN A 138 2.37 -16.94 -6.14
C GLN A 138 2.41 -16.01 -7.35
N TYR A 139 1.59 -16.29 -8.37
CA TYR A 139 1.44 -15.40 -9.52
C TYR A 139 1.01 -13.99 -9.10
N GLY A 140 -0.10 -13.87 -8.35
CA GLY A 140 -0.60 -12.58 -7.90
C GLY A 140 0.40 -11.84 -7.00
N LYS A 141 1.09 -12.57 -6.11
CA LYS A 141 2.15 -12.03 -5.25
C LYS A 141 3.30 -11.44 -6.06
N HIS A 142 3.85 -12.18 -7.02
CA HIS A 142 4.97 -11.71 -7.84
C HIS A 142 4.58 -10.57 -8.77
N MET A 143 3.36 -10.60 -9.32
CA MET A 143 2.84 -9.53 -10.17
C MET A 143 2.71 -8.21 -9.40
N ALA A 144 2.12 -8.26 -8.19
CA ALA A 144 1.99 -7.08 -7.35
C ALA A 144 3.34 -6.54 -6.88
N MET A 145 4.27 -7.42 -6.50
CA MET A 145 5.63 -7.03 -6.12
C MET A 145 6.36 -6.35 -7.27
N SER A 146 6.27 -6.91 -8.49
CA SER A 146 6.87 -6.31 -9.69
C SER A 146 6.28 -4.94 -10.00
N HIS A 147 4.96 -4.79 -9.86
CA HIS A 147 4.29 -3.50 -10.00
C HIS A 147 4.82 -2.47 -9.00
N LYS A 148 4.95 -2.85 -7.72
CA LYS A 148 5.46 -1.95 -6.68
C LYS A 148 6.91 -1.55 -6.91
N ILE A 149 7.80 -2.50 -7.23
CA ILE A 149 9.20 -2.21 -7.57
C ILE A 149 9.27 -1.24 -8.76
N ASN A 150 8.48 -1.49 -9.81
CA ASN A 150 8.46 -0.60 -10.97
C ASN A 150 8.02 0.82 -10.58
N SER A 151 6.98 0.95 -9.75
CA SER A 151 6.51 2.24 -9.23
C SER A 151 7.59 2.96 -8.41
N ASP A 152 8.26 2.25 -7.51
CA ASP A 152 9.29 2.80 -6.63
C ASP A 152 10.55 3.25 -7.39
N VAL A 153 10.83 2.63 -8.54
CA VAL A 153 11.98 2.97 -9.38
C VAL A 153 11.71 4.19 -10.29
N GLN A 154 10.45 4.50 -10.61
CA GLN A 154 10.11 5.58 -11.55
C GLN A 154 10.76 6.95 -11.23
N PRO A 155 10.82 7.41 -9.96
CA PRO A 155 11.45 8.70 -9.63
C PRO A 155 12.94 8.78 -9.97
N PHE A 156 13.62 7.64 -10.12
CA PHE A 156 15.06 7.57 -10.37
C PHE A 156 15.42 7.40 -11.85
N ILE A 157 14.47 6.98 -12.69
CA ILE A 157 14.70 6.73 -14.13
C ILE A 157 14.20 7.89 -14.99
N LYS A 158 13.14 8.60 -14.58
CA LYS A 158 12.60 9.69 -15.38
C LYS A 158 13.59 10.85 -15.42
N GLU A 159 14.03 11.21 -16.63
CA GLU A 159 14.93 12.34 -16.87
C GLU A 159 14.33 13.65 -16.33
N LYS A 160 15.21 14.50 -15.78
CA LYS A 160 14.92 15.77 -15.08
C LYS A 160 13.96 16.70 -15.85
N THR A 161 12.65 16.48 -15.75
CA THR A 161 11.65 17.52 -16.03
C THR A 161 11.50 18.39 -14.80
N SER A 162 12.42 19.35 -14.67
CA SER A 162 12.41 20.62 -13.90
C SER A 162 11.93 20.70 -12.44
N ASP A 163 11.26 19.71 -11.86
CA ASP A 163 10.81 19.73 -10.47
C ASP A 163 11.51 18.63 -9.65
N SER A 164 11.79 18.94 -8.38
CA SER A 164 12.26 17.97 -7.40
C SER A 164 11.26 16.81 -7.32
N MET A 165 11.60 15.65 -7.88
CA MET A 165 10.75 14.46 -7.74
C MET A 165 10.80 13.98 -6.30
N THR A 166 9.65 14.01 -5.64
CA THR A 166 9.47 13.41 -4.32
C THR A 166 9.53 11.90 -4.45
N PHE A 167 10.21 11.25 -3.50
CA PHE A 167 10.27 9.80 -3.40
C PHE A 167 10.25 9.38 -1.93
N ASN A 168 9.68 8.20 -1.67
CA ASN A 168 9.57 7.66 -0.32
C ASN A 168 10.91 7.04 0.11
N LEU A 169 11.38 7.36 1.32
CA LEU A 169 12.62 6.83 1.89
C LEU A 169 12.55 5.33 2.21
N ASN A 170 11.35 4.78 2.31
CA ASN A 170 11.07 3.36 2.47
C ASN A 170 10.75 2.68 1.12
N SER A 171 11.14 3.28 -0.01
CA SER A 171 11.02 2.65 -1.34
C SER A 171 12.12 1.63 -1.61
N ALA A 172 11.85 0.65 -2.49
CA ALA A 172 12.78 -0.46 -2.75
C ALA A 172 14.22 -0.01 -3.08
N PRO A 173 14.45 0.98 -3.97
CA PRO A 173 15.80 1.44 -4.30
C PRO A 173 16.53 2.07 -3.11
N VAL A 174 15.81 2.78 -2.25
CA VAL A 174 16.38 3.48 -1.10
C VAL A 174 16.74 2.50 0.02
N VAL A 175 15.83 1.58 0.34
CA VAL A 175 16.08 0.52 1.32
C VAL A 175 17.28 -0.35 0.89
N LEU A 176 17.36 -0.70 -0.39
CA LEU A 176 18.49 -1.46 -0.93
C LEU A 176 19.82 -0.71 -0.81
N HIS A 177 19.79 0.61 -1.08
CA HIS A 177 20.97 1.47 -0.94
C HIS A 177 21.41 1.63 0.52
N GLN A 178 20.46 1.79 1.45
CA GLN A 178 20.71 1.81 2.89
C GLN A 178 21.36 0.50 3.36
N GLU A 179 20.83 -0.65 2.95
CA GLU A 179 21.36 -1.96 3.32
C GLU A 179 22.78 -2.18 2.76
N PHE A 180 23.06 -1.70 1.55
CA PHE A 180 24.40 -1.79 0.95
C PHE A 180 25.44 -0.89 1.63
N LEU A 181 25.08 0.34 1.99
CA LEU A 181 26.00 1.29 2.63
C LEU A 181 26.20 1.05 4.12
N GLY A 182 25.19 0.52 4.79
CA GLY A 182 25.10 0.49 6.24
C GLY A 182 24.48 1.76 6.84
N ARG A 183 23.85 1.58 8.00
CA ARG A 183 22.99 2.57 8.65
C ARG A 183 23.68 3.90 8.97
N ASP A 184 24.90 3.87 9.50
CA ASP A 184 25.62 5.07 9.93
C ASP A 184 25.94 6.00 8.76
N LEU A 185 26.40 5.44 7.65
CA LEU A 185 26.76 6.22 6.46
C LEU A 185 25.52 6.77 5.76
N TRP A 186 24.43 5.99 5.75
CA TRP A 186 23.12 6.43 5.24
C TRP A 186 22.57 7.65 6.00
N ILE A 187 22.56 7.59 7.33
CA ILE A 187 22.10 8.72 8.17
C ILE A 187 22.93 9.98 7.89
N LYS A 188 24.26 9.83 7.75
CA LYS A 188 25.14 10.95 7.39
C LYS A 188 24.79 11.55 6.04
N GLN A 189 24.52 10.73 5.02
CA GLN A 189 24.14 11.20 3.69
C GLN A 189 22.83 11.98 3.70
N ILE A 190 21.82 11.51 4.46
CA ILE A 190 20.55 12.24 4.58
C ILE A 190 20.77 13.59 5.28
N GLY A 191 21.53 13.62 6.37
CA GLY A 191 21.82 14.86 7.11
C GLY A 191 22.50 15.92 6.24
N GLU A 192 23.55 15.54 5.50
CA GLU A 192 24.25 16.45 4.58
C GLU A 192 23.34 16.99 3.47
N ALA A 193 22.35 16.20 3.06
CA ALA A 193 21.46 16.55 1.97
C ALA A 193 20.29 17.45 2.42
N GLN A 194 19.84 17.30 3.68
CA GLN A 194 18.93 18.24 4.34
C GLN A 194 19.57 19.63 4.51
N GLU A 195 20.82 19.70 4.97
CA GLU A 195 21.53 20.98 5.16
C GLU A 195 21.73 21.77 3.86
N LYS A 196 21.81 21.08 2.72
CA LYS A 196 21.97 21.70 1.40
C LYS A 196 20.66 22.22 0.79
N GLY A 197 19.52 22.10 1.48
CA GLY A 197 18.21 22.56 1.01
C GLY A 197 17.72 21.87 -0.26
N ARG A 198 18.23 20.65 -0.55
CA ARG A 198 17.96 19.93 -1.80
C ARG A 198 16.83 18.91 -1.72
N LEU A 199 16.20 18.73 -0.56
CA LEU A 199 15.28 17.62 -0.33
C LEU A 199 14.08 18.07 0.51
N ASP A 200 12.90 17.89 -0.07
CA ASP A 200 11.63 17.84 0.65
C ASP A 200 11.12 16.39 0.60
N TYR A 201 11.16 15.69 1.74
CA TYR A 201 10.71 14.31 1.89
C TYR A 201 9.27 14.22 2.41
N ALA A 202 8.59 15.36 2.60
CA ALA A 202 7.25 15.38 3.15
C ALA A 202 6.21 15.01 2.09
N LYS A 203 6.07 13.70 1.80
CA LYS A 203 4.83 12.98 1.44
C LYS A 203 5.10 11.56 0.97
#